data_AF-A0A7W2YP70-F1
#
_entry.id   AF-A0A7W2YP70-F1
#
_cell.length_a   1.000
_cell.length_b   1.000
_cell.length_c   1.000
_cell.angle_alpha   90.00
_cell.angle_beta   90.00
_cell.angle_gamma   90.00
#
_symmetry.space_group_name_H-M   'P 1'
#
loop_
_entity.id
_entity.type
_entity.pdbx_description
1 polymer ?
#
loop_
_entity_poly.entity_id
_entity_poly.type
_entity_poly.pdbx_seq_one_letter_code
_entity_poly.pdbx_strand_id
1 'polypeptide(L)'
;MKKQVLRIGVGGPVGSGKTALLRELCLALRDKYNMAVVTNDIYTREDAEFLTKNGALAADRIIGVETGGCPHTAIREDASMNLAAIDELQVMHPNLDFVLVESGGDNLSATFSPELSDLTIYVIDVSAGDKIPRKGGPGITKSDLLIIN
;
A
#
# COMPACT_ATOMS: atom_id res chain seq x y z
N MET A 1 -19.02 -11.21 -16.55
CA MET A 1 -17.60 -11.18 -16.13
C MET A 1 -17.52 -10.37 -14.85
N LYS A 2 -16.85 -10.89 -13.81
CA LYS A 2 -16.59 -10.12 -12.57
C LYS A 2 -15.62 -9.00 -12.94
N LYS A 3 -15.91 -7.75 -12.53
CA LYS A 3 -15.03 -6.61 -12.78
C LYS A 3 -13.69 -6.87 -12.09
N GLN A 4 -12.59 -6.80 -12.83
CA GLN A 4 -11.26 -6.91 -12.23
C GLN A 4 -10.97 -5.62 -11.46
N VAL A 5 -10.65 -5.76 -10.18
CA VAL A 5 -10.29 -4.63 -9.31
C VAL A 5 -8.80 -4.37 -9.45
N LEU A 6 -8.43 -3.13 -9.75
CA LEU A 6 -7.03 -2.73 -9.87
C LEU A 6 -6.37 -2.72 -8.48
N ARG A 7 -5.20 -3.32 -8.33
CA ARG A 7 -4.45 -3.34 -7.06
C ARG A 7 -3.19 -2.53 -7.22
N ILE A 8 -3.01 -1.55 -6.34
CA ILE A 8 -1.89 -0.60 -6.41
C ILE A 8 -1.08 -0.72 -5.12
N GLY A 9 0.12 -1.28 -5.24
CA GLY A 9 1.07 -1.39 -4.13
C GLY A 9 1.77 -0.06 -3.88
N VAL A 10 1.81 0.38 -2.62
CA VAL A 10 2.53 1.56 -2.17
C VAL A 10 3.63 1.13 -1.21
N GLY A 11 4.86 1.12 -1.73
CA GLY A 11 6.06 0.68 -1.03
C GLY A 11 6.99 1.84 -0.67
N GLY A 12 7.97 1.57 0.19
CA GLY A 12 8.97 2.56 0.58
C GLY A 12 9.50 2.34 2.00
N PRO A 13 10.54 3.07 2.40
CA PRO A 13 11.08 3.04 3.76
C PRO A 13 10.05 3.36 4.85
N VAL A 14 10.37 2.96 6.08
CA VAL A 14 9.66 3.43 7.28
C VAL A 14 9.79 4.95 7.35
N GLY A 15 8.66 5.65 7.55
CA GLY A 15 8.64 7.10 7.68
C GLY A 15 8.72 7.91 6.38
N SER A 16 8.79 7.29 5.20
CA SER A 16 8.92 8.03 3.92
C SER A 16 7.66 8.79 3.48
N GLY A 17 6.52 8.58 4.16
CA GLY A 17 5.25 9.28 3.89
C GLY A 17 4.19 8.46 3.17
N LYS A 18 4.33 7.12 3.11
CA LYS A 18 3.35 6.20 2.48
C LYS A 18 1.91 6.41 2.98
N THR A 19 1.67 6.30 4.28
CA THR A 19 0.34 6.50 4.90
C THR A 19 -0.21 7.91 4.65
N ALA A 20 0.65 8.93 4.64
CA ALA A 20 0.27 10.30 4.33
C ALA A 20 -0.19 10.44 2.86
N LEU A 21 0.54 9.84 1.93
CA LEU A 21 0.16 9.75 0.53
C LEU A 21 -1.18 9.03 0.36
N LEU A 22 -1.38 7.89 1.02
CA LEU A 22 -2.64 7.15 1.00
C LEU A 22 -3.82 8.01 1.46
N ARG A 23 -3.65 8.74 2.58
CA ARG A 23 -4.69 9.64 3.09
C ARG A 23 -5.09 10.68 2.05
N GLU A 24 -4.12 11.37 1.45
CA GLU A 24 -4.41 12.42 0.45
C GLU A 24 -5.03 11.84 -0.82
N LEU A 25 -4.57 10.67 -1.28
CA LEU A 25 -5.20 9.97 -2.42
C LEU A 25 -6.64 9.58 -2.11
N CYS A 26 -6.92 9.05 -0.92
CA CYS A 26 -8.28 8.72 -0.52
C CYS A 26 -9.18 9.96 -0.52
N LEU A 27 -8.74 11.06 0.11
CA LEU A 27 -9.52 12.30 0.17
C LEU A 27 -9.79 12.89 -1.23
N ALA A 28 -8.82 12.80 -2.14
CA ALA A 28 -8.95 13.34 -3.49
C ALA A 28 -9.80 12.47 -4.43
N LEU A 29 -9.87 11.16 -4.21
CA LEU A 29 -10.41 10.19 -5.17
C LEU A 29 -11.71 9.50 -4.72
N ARG A 30 -12.01 9.44 -3.41
CA ARG A 30 -13.14 8.67 -2.87
C ARG A 30 -14.53 9.09 -3.38
N ASP A 31 -14.69 10.33 -3.83
CA ASP A 31 -15.96 10.84 -4.36
C ASP A 31 -16.13 10.52 -5.86
N LYS A 32 -15.07 10.04 -6.51
CA LYS A 32 -15.02 9.72 -7.95
C LYS A 32 -14.88 8.23 -8.22
N TYR A 33 -14.25 7.50 -7.31
CA TYR A 33 -13.94 6.08 -7.44
C TYR A 33 -14.33 5.33 -6.18
N ASN A 34 -14.84 4.13 -6.37
CA ASN A 34 -15.10 3.17 -5.32
C ASN A 34 -13.77 2.51 -4.92
N MET A 35 -13.20 2.91 -3.80
CA MET A 35 -11.85 2.47 -3.39
C MET A 35 -11.82 1.90 -1.97
N ALA A 36 -10.78 1.13 -1.70
CA ALA A 36 -10.45 0.59 -0.39
C ALA A 36 -8.94 0.56 -0.17
N VAL A 37 -8.53 0.32 1.08
CA VAL A 37 -7.13 0.29 1.49
C VAL A 37 -6.86 -0.97 2.31
N VAL A 38 -5.74 -1.62 2.03
CA VAL A 38 -5.10 -2.59 2.91
C VAL A 38 -3.78 -1.98 3.40
N THR A 39 -3.59 -1.87 4.70
CA THR A 39 -2.30 -1.45 5.28
C THR A 39 -1.60 -2.66 5.89
N ASN A 40 -0.28 -2.63 5.92
CA ASN A 40 0.52 -3.68 6.55
C ASN A 40 1.33 -3.06 7.67
N ASP A 41 1.34 -3.72 8.82
CA ASP A 41 2.16 -3.36 9.96
C ASP A 41 2.73 -4.63 10.57
N ILE A 42 3.91 -4.58 11.17
CA ILE A 42 4.55 -5.79 11.72
C ILE A 42 3.86 -6.23 13.01
N TYR A 43 3.53 -5.27 13.88
CA TYR A 43 3.08 -5.53 15.27
C TYR A 43 1.80 -4.78 15.65
N THR A 44 1.28 -3.94 14.77
CA THR A 44 0.23 -2.96 15.07
C THR A 44 -0.82 -2.91 13.96
N ARG A 45 -1.84 -2.08 14.14
CA ARG A 45 -2.76 -1.64 13.08
C ARG A 45 -2.78 -0.12 12.99
N GLU A 46 -1.66 0.51 13.34
CA GLU A 46 -1.57 1.96 13.55
C GLU A 46 -1.93 2.70 12.27
N ASP A 47 -1.44 2.24 11.11
CA ASP A 47 -1.73 2.89 9.83
C ASP A 47 -3.22 2.79 9.44
N ALA A 48 -3.86 1.64 9.68
CA ALA A 48 -5.30 1.47 9.41
C ALA A 48 -6.15 2.34 10.35
N GLU A 49 -5.78 2.39 11.63
CA GLU A 49 -6.42 3.25 12.62
C GLU A 49 -6.22 4.73 12.29
N PHE A 50 -5.02 5.12 11.88
CA PHE A 50 -4.69 6.48 11.49
C PHE A 50 -5.56 6.91 10.31
N LEU A 51 -5.64 6.12 9.24
CA LEU A 51 -6.46 6.44 8.06
C LEU A 51 -7.94 6.57 8.43
N THR A 52 -8.44 5.68 9.29
CA THR A 52 -9.83 5.71 9.77
C THR A 52 -10.11 6.95 10.62
N LYS A 53 -9.27 7.23 11.63
CA LYS A 53 -9.40 8.40 12.53
C LYS A 53 -9.31 9.72 11.78
N ASN A 54 -8.52 9.77 10.71
CA ASN A 54 -8.36 10.94 9.86
C ASN A 54 -9.40 11.04 8.73
N GLY A 55 -10.40 10.15 8.73
CA GLY A 55 -11.51 10.16 7.78
C GLY A 55 -11.05 10.02 6.34
N ALA A 56 -10.05 9.18 6.06
CA ALA A 56 -9.60 8.90 4.69
C ALA A 56 -10.74 8.19 3.91
N LEU A 57 -11.25 7.09 4.46
CA LEU A 57 -12.42 6.34 3.98
C LEU A 57 -13.28 5.89 5.17
N ALA A 58 -14.45 5.31 4.88
CA ALA A 58 -15.23 4.60 5.90
C ALA A 58 -14.44 3.40 6.45
N ALA A 59 -14.65 3.06 7.73
CA ALA A 59 -13.87 2.03 8.42
C ALA A 59 -13.97 0.64 7.76
N ASP A 60 -15.12 0.31 7.17
CA ASP A 60 -15.36 -0.94 6.44
C ASP A 60 -14.62 -1.04 5.10
N ARG A 61 -13.85 -0.01 4.73
CA ARG A 61 -13.02 0.06 3.52
C ARG A 61 -11.53 0.04 3.80
N ILE A 62 -11.13 -0.09 5.06
CA ILE A 62 -9.74 -0.07 5.50
C ILE A 62 -9.48 -1.34 6.31
N ILE A 63 -8.59 -2.21 5.84
CA ILE A 63 -8.17 -3.41 6.57
C ILE A 63 -6.69 -3.29 6.93
N GLY A 64 -6.37 -3.40 8.22
CA GLY A 64 -5.00 -3.53 8.69
C GLY A 64 -4.58 -5.00 8.80
N VAL A 65 -3.50 -5.37 8.14
CA VAL A 65 -2.90 -6.71 8.17
C VAL A 65 -1.64 -6.69 9.03
N GLU A 66 -1.66 -7.44 10.12
CA GLU A 66 -0.49 -7.68 10.95
C GLU A 66 0.36 -8.80 10.34
N THR A 67 1.56 -8.48 9.86
CA THR A 67 2.39 -9.43 9.11
C THR A 67 3.21 -10.36 10.02
N GLY A 68 3.41 -9.99 11.29
CA GLY A 68 4.13 -10.78 12.29
C GLY A 68 5.64 -10.96 12.04
N GLY A 69 6.19 -10.40 10.95
CA GLY A 69 7.59 -10.62 10.53
C GLY A 69 8.08 -9.65 9.44
N CYS A 70 9.01 -10.10 8.59
CA CYS A 70 9.61 -9.26 7.55
C CYS A 70 8.55 -8.71 6.57
N PRO A 71 8.43 -7.38 6.41
CA PRO A 71 7.42 -6.76 5.54
C PRO A 71 7.47 -7.25 4.09
N HIS A 72 8.65 -7.49 3.51
CA HIS A 72 8.77 -8.01 2.14
C HIS A 72 8.07 -9.35 1.94
N THR A 73 8.00 -10.21 2.96
CA THR A 73 7.35 -11.52 2.84
C THR A 73 5.86 -11.36 2.59
N ALA A 74 5.19 -10.50 3.36
CA ALA A 74 3.76 -10.26 3.23
C ALA A 74 3.35 -9.65 1.89
N ILE A 75 4.27 -8.99 1.18
CA ILE A 75 3.98 -8.35 -0.11
C ILE A 75 4.58 -9.07 -1.31
N ARG A 76 5.46 -10.07 -1.09
CA ARG A 76 6.20 -10.73 -2.17
C ARG A 76 6.22 -12.25 -2.07
N GLU A 77 6.86 -12.81 -1.03
CA GLU A 77 7.06 -14.26 -0.94
C GLU A 77 5.78 -15.01 -0.55
N ASP A 78 4.99 -14.44 0.35
CA ASP A 78 3.70 -14.99 0.80
C ASP A 78 2.71 -13.84 0.98
N ALA A 79 2.02 -13.52 -0.11
CA ALA A 79 1.00 -12.47 -0.15
C ALA A 79 -0.39 -12.95 0.30
N SER A 80 -0.52 -14.17 0.85
CA SER A 80 -1.81 -14.81 1.13
C SER A 80 -2.72 -13.97 2.04
N MET A 81 -2.17 -13.37 3.10
CA MET A 81 -2.93 -12.52 4.03
C MET A 81 -3.48 -11.26 3.35
N ASN A 82 -2.67 -10.63 2.49
CA ASN A 82 -3.08 -9.45 1.73
C ASN A 82 -4.13 -9.79 0.67
N LEU A 83 -3.95 -10.92 -0.04
CA LEU A 83 -4.93 -11.40 -1.02
C LEU A 83 -6.27 -11.72 -0.36
N ALA A 84 -6.25 -12.37 0.81
CA ALA A 84 -7.46 -12.64 1.58
C ALA A 84 -8.18 -11.35 2.02
N ALA A 85 -7.43 -10.34 2.48
CA ALA A 85 -8.00 -9.03 2.84
C ALA A 85 -8.62 -8.31 1.63
N ILE A 86 -7.98 -8.39 0.46
CA ILE A 86 -8.52 -7.85 -0.80
C ILE A 86 -9.80 -8.58 -1.20
N ASP A 87 -9.84 -9.91 -1.09
CA ASP A 87 -11.03 -10.70 -1.38
C ASP A 87 -12.20 -10.34 -0.44
N GLU A 88 -11.93 -10.14 0.85
CA GLU A 88 -12.92 -9.68 1.82
C GLU A 88 -13.50 -8.31 1.43
N LEU A 89 -12.64 -7.35 1.08
CA LEU A 89 -13.06 -6.03 0.59
C LEU A 89 -13.92 -6.12 -0.67
N GLN A 90 -13.59 -7.03 -1.60
CA GLN A 90 -14.39 -7.24 -2.82
C GLN A 90 -15.76 -7.87 -2.54
N VAL A 91 -15.87 -8.71 -1.51
CA VAL A 91 -17.16 -9.27 -1.07
C VAL A 91 -18.02 -8.19 -0.42
N MET A 92 -17.44 -7.37 0.46
CA MET A 92 -18.15 -6.28 1.14
C MET A 92 -18.53 -5.15 0.19
N HIS A 93 -17.69 -4.86 -0.81
CA HIS A 93 -17.85 -3.76 -1.76
C HIS A 93 -17.76 -4.25 -3.21
N PRO A 94 -18.82 -4.87 -3.77
CA PRO A 94 -18.77 -5.54 -5.08
C PRO A 94 -18.41 -4.67 -6.29
N ASN A 95 -18.50 -3.34 -6.15
CA ASN A 95 -18.27 -2.37 -7.22
C ASN A 95 -16.92 -1.64 -7.12
N LEU A 96 -15.97 -2.15 -6.32
CA LEU A 96 -14.63 -1.53 -6.20
C LEU A 96 -14.00 -1.29 -7.59
N ASP A 97 -13.41 -0.10 -7.74
CA ASP A 97 -12.57 0.28 -8.87
C ASP A 97 -11.14 -0.16 -8.61
N PHE A 98 -10.62 0.14 -7.41
CA PHE A 98 -9.25 -0.23 -7.03
C PHE A 98 -9.06 -0.38 -5.52
N VAL A 99 -7.98 -1.07 -5.14
CA VAL A 99 -7.49 -1.20 -3.76
C VAL A 99 -6.05 -0.71 -3.69
N LEU A 100 -5.75 0.14 -2.71
CA LEU A 100 -4.38 0.52 -2.36
C LEU A 100 -3.83 -0.47 -1.33
N VAL A 101 -2.60 -0.95 -1.50
CA VAL A 101 -1.93 -1.86 -0.58
C VAL A 101 -0.64 -1.21 -0.08
N GLU A 102 -0.63 -0.71 1.16
CA GLU A 102 0.57 -0.15 1.77
C GLU A 102 1.45 -1.26 2.38
N SER A 103 2.75 -1.24 2.09
CA SER A 103 3.72 -2.11 2.76
C SER A 103 4.08 -1.56 4.15
N GLY A 104 4.45 -2.43 5.10
CA GLY A 104 4.82 -2.05 6.48
C GLY A 104 6.17 -1.34 6.66
N GLY A 105 6.65 -0.66 5.62
CA GLY A 105 7.95 0.01 5.58
C GLY A 105 9.12 -0.96 5.40
N ASP A 106 9.91 -0.77 4.34
CA ASP A 106 11.01 -1.68 4.03
C ASP A 106 12.14 -0.95 3.26
N ASN A 107 13.28 -1.59 3.13
CA ASN A 107 14.45 -1.04 2.46
C ASN A 107 14.25 -0.97 0.91
N LEU A 108 15.28 -0.46 0.22
CA LEU A 108 15.29 -0.22 -1.23
C LEU A 108 15.09 -1.48 -2.11
N SER A 109 15.19 -2.68 -1.51
CA SER A 109 14.98 -3.96 -2.19
C SER A 109 13.52 -4.43 -2.23
N ALA A 110 12.62 -3.72 -1.55
CA ALA A 110 11.22 -4.10 -1.47
C ALA A 110 10.50 -3.93 -2.82
N THR A 111 9.76 -4.97 -3.20
CA THR A 111 8.96 -5.05 -4.42
C THR A 111 7.71 -5.85 -4.13
N PHE A 112 6.60 -5.50 -4.75
CA PHE A 112 5.37 -6.30 -4.67
C PHE A 112 5.45 -7.50 -5.61
N SER A 113 4.83 -8.62 -5.21
CA SER A 113 4.54 -9.72 -6.12
C SER A 113 3.55 -9.24 -7.20
N PRO A 114 3.75 -9.63 -8.47
CA PRO A 114 2.75 -9.41 -9.53
C PRO A 114 1.38 -10.02 -9.20
N GLU A 115 1.34 -11.03 -8.33
CA GLU A 115 0.08 -11.60 -7.86
C GLU A 115 -0.67 -10.66 -6.93
N LEU A 116 0.01 -9.77 -6.19
CA LEU A 116 -0.59 -8.86 -5.24
C LEU A 116 -0.87 -7.48 -5.83
N SER A 117 -0.01 -7.01 -6.75
CA SER A 117 -0.01 -5.63 -7.22
C SER A 117 0.08 -5.56 -8.73
N ASP A 118 -0.86 -4.84 -9.36
CA ASP A 118 -0.88 -4.60 -10.80
C ASP A 118 -0.04 -3.37 -11.18
N LEU A 119 0.03 -2.37 -10.29
CA LEU A 119 0.88 -1.18 -10.41
C LEU A 119 1.55 -0.87 -9.07
N THR A 120 2.75 -0.30 -9.11
CA THR A 120 3.56 -0.03 -7.93
C THR A 120 4.01 1.42 -7.85
N ILE A 121 3.72 2.05 -6.72
CA ILE A 121 4.23 3.36 -6.33
C ILE A 121 5.30 3.12 -5.25
N TYR A 122 6.48 3.72 -5.42
CA TYR A 122 7.54 3.65 -4.43
C TYR A 122 7.82 5.06 -3.88
N VAL A 123 7.81 5.20 -2.55
CA VAL A 123 7.94 6.48 -1.86
C VAL A 123 9.24 6.51 -1.09
N ILE A 124 10.12 7.45 -1.44
CA ILE A 124 11.30 7.82 -0.65
C ILE A 124 11.15 9.26 -0.16
N ASP A 125 11.96 9.69 0.79
CA ASP A 125 11.94 11.06 1.31
C ASP A 125 13.31 11.73 1.24
N VAL A 126 13.33 13.06 1.18
CA VAL A 126 14.56 13.86 1.12
C VAL A 126 15.41 13.71 2.40
N SER A 127 14.78 13.48 3.56
CA SER A 127 15.49 13.36 4.84
C SER A 127 16.31 12.07 4.97
N ALA A 128 15.97 11.03 4.21
CA ALA A 128 16.76 9.80 4.07
C ALA A 128 18.11 10.02 3.33
N GLY A 129 18.26 11.17 2.66
CA GLY A 129 19.53 11.67 2.11
C GLY A 129 19.60 11.65 0.58
N ASP A 130 20.32 12.62 0.02
CA ASP A 130 20.49 12.87 -1.41
C ASP A 130 21.04 11.67 -2.21
N LYS A 131 21.76 10.77 -1.55
CA LYS A 131 22.35 9.58 -2.17
C LYS A 131 21.39 8.40 -2.31
N ILE A 132 20.18 8.46 -1.76
CA ILE A 132 19.20 7.36 -1.83
C ILE A 132 18.91 6.95 -3.27
N PRO A 133 18.58 7.86 -4.21
CA PRO A 133 18.42 7.50 -5.62
C PRO A 133 19.64 6.77 -6.22
N ARG A 134 20.86 7.19 -5.85
CA ARG A 134 22.11 6.58 -6.35
C ARG A 134 22.39 5.20 -5.77
N LYS A 135 21.78 4.83 -4.63
CA LYS A 135 21.86 3.47 -4.09
C LYS A 135 21.05 2.47 -4.91
N GLY A 136 20.13 2.94 -5.75
CA GLY A 136 19.32 2.09 -6.62
C GLY A 136 18.38 1.19 -5.81
N GLY A 137 18.29 -0.07 -6.22
CA GLY A 137 17.31 -1.02 -5.71
C GLY A 137 16.04 -1.04 -6.56
N PRO A 138 15.34 -2.17 -6.62
CA PRO A 138 14.19 -2.36 -7.49
C PRO A 138 13.02 -1.41 -7.17
N GLY A 139 12.86 -0.94 -5.93
CA GLY A 139 11.88 0.09 -5.62
C GLY A 139 12.15 1.40 -6.36
N ILE A 140 13.41 1.79 -6.53
CA ILE A 140 13.82 3.01 -7.25
C ILE A 140 13.83 2.78 -8.76
N THR A 141 14.29 1.62 -9.22
CA THR A 141 14.59 1.38 -10.64
C THR A 141 13.48 0.68 -11.42
N LYS A 142 12.51 0.06 -10.73
CA LYS A 142 11.49 -0.78 -11.36
C LYS A 142 10.05 -0.46 -10.95
N SER A 143 9.81 0.44 -9.99
CA SER A 143 8.46 0.89 -9.69
C SER A 143 7.84 1.59 -10.89
N ASP A 144 6.53 1.46 -11.08
CA ASP A 144 5.80 2.17 -12.13
C ASP A 144 5.80 3.69 -11.90
N LEU A 145 5.83 4.11 -10.63
CA LEU A 145 5.98 5.51 -10.23
C LEU A 145 6.87 5.63 -8.99
N LEU A 146 7.91 6.46 -9.07
CA LEU A 146 8.74 6.85 -7.94
C LEU A 146 8.33 8.25 -7.43
N ILE A 147 8.12 8.37 -6.12
CA ILE A 147 7.83 9.62 -5.42
C ILE A 147 9.01 9.96 -4.50
N ILE A 148 9.48 11.20 -4.59
CA ILE A 148 10.45 11.78 -3.65
C ILE A 148 9.71 12.84 -2.84
N ASN A 149 9.40 12.50 -1.58
CA ASN A 149 8.63 13.30 -0.62
C ASN A 149 9.51 14.27 0.16
#